data_AF-A0A2W6UQF0-F1
#
_entry.id   AF-A0A2W6UQF0-F1
#
_cell.length_a   1.000
_cell.length_b   1.000
_cell.length_c   1.000
_cell.angle_alpha   90.00
_cell.angle_beta   90.00
_cell.angle_gamma   90.00
#
_symmetry.space_group_name_H-M   'P 1'
#
loop_
_entity.id
_entity.type
_entity.pdbx_description
1 polymer ?
#
loop_
_entity_poly.entity_id
_entity_poly.type
_entity_poly.pdbx_seq_one_letter_code
_entity_poly.pdbx_strand_id
1 'polypeptide(L)'
;ADDVGRQPWVIFCVDDATRDELTDAAASLDADVDPVAPGPGVVFWNPPKGRTTDTPFAKTIARTTYRARTTNRNLRTLLRILA
;
A
#
# COMPACT_ATOMS: atom_id res chain seq x y z
N ALA A 1 -4.71 11.54 6.34
CA ALA A 1 -3.53 11.34 5.47
C ALA A 1 -2.43 12.35 5.77
N ASP A 2 -2.44 12.91 6.98
CA ASP A 2 -1.88 14.25 7.25
C ASP A 2 -0.57 14.17 8.02
N ASP A 3 -0.19 12.96 8.45
CA ASP A 3 1.11 12.68 9.03
C ASP A 3 2.23 12.93 8.00
N VAL A 4 2.99 14.01 8.22
CA VAL A 4 4.10 14.44 7.38
C VAL A 4 5.31 13.51 7.43
N GLY A 5 5.43 12.70 8.49
CA GLY A 5 6.47 11.68 8.66
C GLY A 5 6.20 10.42 7.86
N ARG A 6 5.00 10.27 7.29
CA ARG A 6 4.59 9.10 6.53
C ARG A 6 4.14 9.43 5.10
N GLN A 7 4.06 8.38 4.28
CA GLN A 7 3.68 8.46 2.88
C GLN A 7 2.44 7.59 2.63
N PRO A 8 1.23 8.14 2.64
CA PRO A 8 0.02 7.34 2.49
C PRO A 8 -0.16 6.93 1.02
N TRP A 9 -0.33 5.63 0.80
CA TRP A 9 -0.58 5.01 -0.49
C TRP A 9 -1.91 4.27 -0.50
N VAL A 10 -2.52 4.24 -1.67
CA VAL A 10 -3.62 3.35 -2.03
C VAL A 10 -3.10 2.43 -3.13
N ILE A 11 -3.28 1.13 -2.93
CA ILE A 11 -2.91 0.07 -3.86
C ILE A 11 -4.23 -0.49 -4.40
N PHE A 12 -4.57 -0.10 -5.63
CA PHE A 12 -5.71 -0.64 -6.33
C PHE A 12 -5.40 -2.06 -6.79
N CYS A 13 -6.25 -3.01 -6.40
CA CYS A 13 -6.09 -4.42 -6.74
C CYS A 13 -7.01 -4.77 -7.93
N VAL A 14 -6.57 -5.69 -8.79
CA VAL A 14 -7.38 -6.16 -9.93
C VAL A 14 -8.61 -6.96 -9.49
N ASP A 15 -8.52 -7.63 -8.35
CA ASP A 15 -9.58 -8.43 -7.73
C ASP A 15 -9.39 -8.52 -6.21
N ASP A 16 -10.42 -9.02 -5.51
CA ASP A 16 -10.39 -9.21 -4.06
C ASP A 16 -9.36 -10.25 -3.61
N ALA A 17 -9.07 -11.27 -4.43
CA ALA A 17 -8.05 -12.25 -4.14
C ALA A 17 -6.65 -11.60 -4.02
N THR A 18 -6.31 -10.67 -4.93
CA THR A 18 -5.07 -9.90 -4.87
C THR A 18 -5.00 -9.05 -3.59
N ARG A 19 -6.13 -8.44 -3.19
CA ARG A 19 -6.23 -7.65 -1.96
C ARG A 19 -5.99 -8.54 -0.72
N ASP A 20 -6.64 -9.69 -0.67
CA ASP A 20 -6.52 -10.65 0.44
C ASP A 20 -5.09 -11.17 0.54
N GLU A 21 -4.50 -11.64 -0.57
CA GLU A 21 -3.10 -12.08 -0.62
C GLU A 21 -2.13 -11.02 -0.07
N LEU A 22 -2.31 -9.74 -0.43
CA LEU A 22 -1.46 -8.64 0.04
C LEU A 22 -1.68 -8.31 1.52
N THR A 23 -2.93 -8.36 1.98
CA THR A 23 -3.27 -8.11 3.38
C THR A 23 -2.71 -9.21 4.28
N ASP A 24 -2.84 -10.46 3.85
CA ASP A 24 -2.28 -11.63 4.54
C ASP A 24 -0.76 -11.59 4.58
N ALA A 25 -0.12 -11.23 3.45
CA ALA A 25 1.33 -11.04 3.41
C ALA A 25 1.79 -9.94 4.37
N ALA A 26 1.00 -8.87 4.52
CA ALA A 26 1.29 -7.77 5.44
C ALA A 26 1.06 -8.12 6.91
N ALA A 27 0.16 -9.06 7.23
CA ALA A 27 -0.16 -9.42 8.61
C ALA A 27 1.05 -9.96 9.41
N SER A 28 2.07 -10.46 8.71
CA SER A 28 3.32 -10.94 9.31
C SER A 28 4.41 -9.87 9.45
N LEU A 29 4.16 -8.64 8.98
CA LEU A 29 5.11 -7.54 8.96
C LEU A 29 5.00 -6.66 10.20
N ASP A 30 6.06 -5.91 10.48
CA ASP A 30 6.06 -4.90 11.53
C ASP A 30 5.15 -3.72 11.15
N ALA A 31 4.03 -3.58 11.88
CA ALA A 31 3.03 -2.56 11.64
C ALA A 31 3.52 -1.13 11.95
N ASP A 32 4.61 -0.95 12.73
CA ASP A 32 5.18 0.38 12.95
C ASP A 32 5.89 0.89 11.68
N VAL A 33 6.54 -0.03 10.96
CA VAL A 33 7.25 0.23 9.70
C VAL A 33 6.29 0.20 8.51
N ASP A 34 5.45 -0.82 8.40
CA ASP A 34 4.51 -1.01 7.30
C ASP A 34 3.07 -1.14 7.81
N PRO A 35 2.43 -0.06 8.28
CA PRO A 35 1.01 -0.09 8.57
C PRO A 35 0.24 -0.36 7.28
N VAL A 36 -0.52 -1.46 7.27
CA VAL A 36 -1.34 -1.91 6.14
C VAL A 36 -2.77 -2.18 6.62
N ALA A 37 -3.76 -1.74 5.85
CA ALA A 37 -5.17 -2.00 6.12
C ALA A 37 -5.95 -2.27 4.82
N PRO A 38 -6.87 -3.25 4.81
CA PRO A 38 -7.71 -3.53 3.64
C PRO A 38 -8.83 -2.49 3.46
N GLY A 39 -9.26 -2.31 2.21
CA GLY A 39 -10.49 -1.60 1.84
C GLY A 39 -11.13 -2.24 0.60
N PRO A 40 -12.34 -1.83 0.17
CA PRO A 40 -12.99 -2.42 -0.99
C PRO A 40 -12.14 -2.29 -2.26
N GLY A 41 -11.68 -3.42 -2.82
CA GLY A 41 -10.80 -3.47 -4.00
C GLY A 41 -9.41 -2.82 -3.81
N VAL A 42 -9.03 -2.43 -2.59
CA VAL A 42 -7.79 -1.70 -2.34
C VAL A 42 -7.06 -2.16 -1.08
N VAL A 43 -5.77 -1.87 -1.01
CA VAL A 43 -4.97 -1.93 0.22
C VAL A 43 -4.43 -0.54 0.52
N PHE A 44 -4.63 -0.06 1.74
CA PHE A 44 -4.01 1.15 2.26
C PHE A 44 -2.66 0.80 2.89
N TRP A 45 -1.63 1.61 2.62
CA TRP A 45 -0.30 1.42 3.17
C TRP A 45 0.33 2.77 3.53
N ASN A 46 0.97 2.86 4.71
CA ASN A 46 1.45 4.14 5.24
C ASN A 46 2.89 4.07 5.81
N PRO A 47 3.91 3.79 4.98
CA PRO A 47 5.31 3.67 5.40
C PRO A 47 5.91 5.03 5.82
N PRO A 48 7.05 5.01 6.54
CA PRO A 48 7.86 6.20 6.76
C PRO A 48 8.24 6.90 5.46
N LYS A 49 8.30 8.23 5.51
CA LYS A 49 8.73 9.05 4.39
C LYS A 49 10.15 8.70 3.96
N GLY A 50 10.34 8.53 2.66
CA GLY A 50 11.63 8.16 2.06
C GLY A 50 11.94 6.65 2.10
N ARG A 51 11.05 5.82 2.65
CA ARG A 51 11.24 4.36 2.77
C ARG A 51 10.30 3.53 1.88
N THR A 52 9.66 4.15 0.90
CA THR A 52 8.65 3.50 0.04
C THR A 52 9.21 2.45 -0.93
N THR A 53 10.52 2.18 -0.90
CA THR A 53 11.20 1.24 -1.81
C THR A 53 11.91 0.10 -1.08
N ASP A 54 12.12 0.20 0.23
CA ASP A 54 13.03 -0.72 0.96
C ASP A 54 12.40 -1.38 2.19
N THR A 55 11.20 -0.96 2.62
CA THR A 55 10.46 -1.67 3.67
C THR A 55 10.03 -3.08 3.21
N PRO A 56 9.76 -4.01 4.15
CA PRO A 56 9.25 -5.33 3.82
C PRO A 56 8.03 -5.32 2.90
N PHE A 57 7.03 -4.48 3.16
CA PHE A 57 5.83 -4.40 2.31
C PHE A 57 6.14 -3.78 0.95
N ALA A 58 7.02 -2.77 0.87
CA ALA A 58 7.49 -2.22 -0.40
C ALA A 58 8.11 -3.30 -1.29
N LYS A 59 8.89 -4.23 -0.70
CA LYS A 59 9.47 -5.36 -1.41
C LYS A 59 8.41 -6.37 -1.85
N THR A 60 7.38 -6.62 -1.02
CA THR A 60 6.26 -7.50 -1.37
C THR A 60 5.54 -7.00 -2.62
N ILE A 61 5.04 -5.76 -2.60
CA ILE A 61 4.27 -5.19 -3.73
C ILE A 61 5.13 -5.00 -5.00
N ALA A 62 6.45 -4.93 -4.86
CA ALA A 62 7.40 -4.86 -5.96
C ALA A 62 7.66 -6.20 -6.67
N ARG A 63 7.19 -7.33 -6.13
CA ARG A 63 7.30 -8.65 -6.79
C ARG A 63 6.51 -8.67 -8.10
N THR A 64 7.02 -9.38 -9.11
CA THR A 64 6.40 -9.48 -10.44
C THR A 64 4.93 -9.90 -10.37
N THR A 65 4.60 -10.83 -9.47
CA THR A 65 3.22 -11.31 -9.24
C THR A 65 2.24 -10.18 -8.93
N TYR A 66 2.67 -9.17 -8.15
CA TYR A 66 1.79 -8.07 -7.76
C TYR A 66 1.87 -6.87 -8.69
N ARG A 67 3.01 -6.62 -9.36
CA ARG A 67 3.17 -5.49 -10.29
C ARG A 67 2.15 -5.50 -11.44
N ALA A 68 1.77 -6.68 -11.93
CA ALA A 68 0.78 -6.81 -13.00
C ALA A 68 -0.68 -6.76 -12.48
N ARG A 69 -0.89 -6.94 -11.18
CA ARG A 69 -2.21 -7.05 -10.52
C ARG A 69 -2.57 -5.82 -9.69
N THR A 70 -1.67 -4.84 -9.59
CA THR A 70 -1.85 -3.67 -8.73
C THR A 70 -1.50 -2.35 -9.42
N THR A 71 -2.18 -1.29 -9.00
CA THR A 71 -1.83 0.09 -9.36
C THR A 71 -1.67 0.93 -8.09
N ASN A 72 -0.49 1.49 -7.89
CA ASN A 72 -0.18 2.25 -6.68
C ASN A 72 -0.34 3.76 -6.94
N ARG A 73 -1.06 4.46 -6.06
CA ARG A 73 -1.20 5.92 -6.09
C ARG A 73 -1.02 6.49 -4.68
N ASN A 74 -0.33 7.62 -4.60
CA ASN A 74 -0.26 8.34 -3.32
C ASN A 74 -1.67 8.87 -2.99
N LEU A 75 -2.13 8.65 -1.77
CA LEU A 75 -3.48 9.05 -1.36
C LEU A 75 -3.66 10.58 -1.43
N ARG A 76 -2.61 11.36 -1.16
CA ARG A 76 -2.65 12.82 -1.29
C ARG A 76 -2.89 13.25 -2.74
N THR A 77 -2.36 12.50 -3.71
CA THR A 77 -2.63 12.74 -5.13
C THR A 77 -4.09 12.47 -5.48
N LEU A 78 -4.68 11.37 -4.97
CA LEU A 78 -6.10 11.05 -5.19
C LEU A 78 -7.01 12.12 -4.59
N LEU A 79 -6.75 12.54 -3.35
CA LEU A 79 -7.53 13.58 -2.68
C LEU A 79 -7.52 14.90 -3.46
N ARG A 80 -6.37 15.27 -4.05
CA ARG A 80 -6.27 16.45 -4.92
C ARG A 80 -7.06 16.35 -6.22
N ILE A 81 -7.29 15.14 -6.74
CA ILE A 81 -8.06 14.93 -7.98
C ILE A 81 -9.57 15.02 -7.70
N LEU A 82 -9.99 14.66 -6.49
CA LEU A 82 -11.40 14.66 -6.07
C LEU A 82 -11.88 16.00 -5.51
N ALA A 83 -10.97 16.94 -5.23
CA ALA A 83 -11.24 18.28 -4.75
C ALA A 83 -11.48 19.25 -5.92
#